data_AF-A0A4P6GCC0-F1
#
_entry.id   AF-A0A4P6GCC0-F1
#
_cell.length_a   1.000
_cell.length_b   1.000
_cell.length_c   1.000
_cell.angle_alpha   90.00
_cell.angle_beta   90.00
_cell.angle_gamma   90.00
#
_symmetry.space_group_name_H-M   'P 1'
#
loop_
_entity.id
_entity.type
_entity.pdbx_description
1 polymer ?
#
loop_
_entity_poly.entity_id
_entity_poly.type
_entity_poly.pdbx_seq_one_letter_code
_entity_poly.pdbx_strand_id
1 'polypeptide(L)'
;MLFLDWSEGYSRVAGWEQFLAIYVLTFGIPAYIAFALWATRVMNGKTEQQILKSVWCAPLTFIPFYAAPWVIYGLAHVFLGSFAGFPMMFGWLAFLPYLLIAGYVVAGLTVALYRTFFS
;
A
#
# COMPACT_ATOMS: atom_id res chain seq x y z
N MET A 1 -32.09 15.69 19.35
CA MET A 1 -30.61 15.64 19.36
C MET A 1 -30.06 14.26 19.05
N LEU A 2 -30.76 13.16 19.35
CA LEU A 2 -30.27 11.78 19.13
C LEU A 2 -30.23 11.31 17.66
N PHE A 3 -31.01 11.93 16.76
CA PHE A 3 -31.04 11.59 15.32
C PHE A 3 -29.94 12.28 14.49
N LEU A 4 -29.39 13.41 14.96
CA LEU A 4 -28.26 14.08 14.29
C LEU A 4 -26.94 13.36 14.58
N ASP A 5 -26.75 12.88 15.81
CA ASP A 5 -25.59 12.04 16.18
C ASP A 5 -25.56 10.69 15.43
N TRP A 6 -26.73 10.09 15.16
CA TRP A 6 -26.81 8.86 14.35
C TRP A 6 -26.39 9.12 12.90
N SER A 7 -26.81 10.24 12.30
CA SER A 7 -26.47 10.62 10.93
C SER A 7 -25.00 11.02 10.78
N GLU A 8 -24.39 11.69 11.76
CA GLU A 8 -22.97 12.05 11.76
C GLU A 8 -22.05 10.84 12.03
N GLY A 9 -22.48 9.92 12.89
CA GLY A 9 -21.76 8.67 13.14
C GLY A 9 -21.76 7.73 11.93
N TYR A 10 -22.93 7.54 11.29
CA TYR A 10 -23.07 6.65 10.14
C TYR A 10 -22.38 7.20 8.89
N SER A 11 -22.37 8.52 8.69
CA SER A 11 -21.65 9.16 7.57
C SER A 11 -20.13 9.12 7.73
N ARG A 12 -19.60 9.16 8.96
CA ARG A 12 -18.17 8.93 9.23
C ARG A 12 -17.73 7.49 8.98
N VAL A 13 -18.54 6.50 9.40
CA VAL A 13 -18.23 5.08 9.16
C VAL A 13 -18.34 4.73 7.69
N ALA A 14 -19.40 5.19 7.01
CA ALA A 14 -19.55 5.04 5.55
C ALA A 14 -18.42 5.75 4.78
N GLY A 15 -17.96 6.91 5.27
CA GLY A 15 -16.81 7.62 4.71
C GLY A 15 -15.51 6.85 4.86
N TRP A 16 -15.30 6.14 5.98
CA TRP A 16 -14.10 5.33 6.19
C TRP A 16 -14.09 4.06 5.34
N GLU A 17 -15.23 3.37 5.23
CA GLU A 17 -15.35 2.20 4.36
C GLU A 17 -15.22 2.57 2.88
N GLN A 18 -15.84 3.67 2.43
CA GLN A 18 -15.62 4.18 1.08
C GLN A 18 -14.18 4.61 0.87
N PHE A 19 -13.54 5.22 1.86
CA PHE A 19 -12.14 5.61 1.75
C PHE A 19 -11.21 4.39 1.62
N LEU A 20 -11.45 3.33 2.40
CA LEU A 20 -10.72 2.07 2.27
C LEU A 20 -11.01 1.37 0.93
N ALA A 21 -12.27 1.31 0.52
CA ALA A 21 -12.69 0.64 -0.71
C ALA A 21 -12.21 1.36 -1.98
N ILE A 22 -12.35 2.69 -2.03
CA ILE A 22 -12.10 3.49 -3.24
C ILE A 22 -10.64 3.93 -3.32
N TYR A 23 -9.95 4.16 -2.21
CA TYR A 23 -8.58 4.68 -2.26
C TYR A 23 -7.56 3.62 -1.88
N VAL A 24 -7.74 2.90 -0.77
CA VAL A 24 -6.75 1.89 -0.36
C VAL A 24 -6.78 0.66 -1.27
N LEU A 25 -7.97 0.15 -1.62
CA LEU A 25 -8.09 -1.04 -2.48
C LEU A 25 -7.91 -0.71 -3.97
N THR A 26 -8.55 0.35 -4.49
CA THR A 26 -8.40 0.72 -5.92
C THR A 26 -6.98 1.15 -6.27
N PHE A 27 -6.24 1.78 -5.36
CA PHE A 27 -4.82 2.11 -5.61
C PHE A 27 -3.86 1.01 -5.17
N GLY A 28 -4.19 0.27 -4.11
CA GLY A 28 -3.37 -0.83 -3.61
C GLY A 28 -3.25 -1.97 -4.61
N ILE A 29 -4.37 -2.44 -5.19
CA ILE A 29 -4.36 -3.61 -6.08
C ILE A 29 -3.46 -3.39 -7.31
N PRO A 30 -3.58 -2.28 -8.08
CA PRO A 30 -2.66 -2.00 -9.19
C PRO A 30 -1.21 -1.84 -8.74
N ALA A 31 -0.95 -1.22 -7.59
CA ALA A 31 0.39 -1.10 -7.03
C ALA A 31 1.01 -2.47 -6.73
N TYR A 32 0.24 -3.40 -6.16
CA TYR A 32 0.67 -4.78 -5.93
C TYR A 32 0.98 -5.51 -7.23
N ILE A 33 0.12 -5.39 -8.25
CA ILE A 33 0.35 -6.03 -9.55
C ILE A 33 1.63 -5.48 -10.20
N ALA A 34 1.78 -4.15 -10.24
CA ALA A 34 2.96 -3.50 -10.81
C ALA A 34 4.24 -3.91 -10.07
N PHE A 35 4.19 -3.94 -8.74
CA PHE A 35 5.30 -4.41 -7.92
C PHE A 35 5.64 -5.87 -8.18
N ALA A 36 4.64 -6.76 -8.24
CA ALA A 36 4.86 -8.19 -8.47
C ALA A 36 5.47 -8.46 -9.84
N LEU A 37 5.00 -7.77 -10.89
CA LEU A 37 5.57 -7.86 -12.24
C LEU A 37 7.02 -7.34 -12.27
N TRP A 38 7.27 -6.21 -11.62
CA TRP A 38 8.62 -5.65 -11.51
C TRP A 38 9.55 -6.59 -10.73
N ALA A 39 9.11 -7.10 -9.58
CA ALA A 39 9.89 -7.99 -8.73
C ALA A 39 10.22 -9.30 -9.45
N THR A 40 9.26 -9.90 -10.17
CA THR A 40 9.48 -11.10 -10.98
C THR A 40 10.58 -10.88 -12.02
N ARG A 41 10.55 -9.73 -12.71
CA ARG A 41 11.59 -9.38 -13.70
C ARG A 41 12.95 -9.15 -13.05
N VAL A 42 12.98 -8.46 -11.91
CA VAL A 42 14.21 -8.09 -11.21
C VAL A 42 14.87 -9.28 -10.50
N MET A 43 14.10 -10.30 -10.13
CA MET A 43 14.60 -11.53 -9.51
C MET A 43 15.03 -12.59 -10.52
N ASN A 44 14.63 -12.45 -11.79
CA ASN A 44 15.00 -13.39 -12.84
C ASN A 44 16.53 -13.38 -13.07
N GLY A 45 17.16 -14.55 -12.97
CA GLY A 45 18.61 -14.72 -13.14
C GLY A 45 19.46 -14.31 -11.94
N LYS A 46 18.88 -14.00 -10.78
CA LYS A 46 19.62 -13.71 -9.54
C LYS A 46 19.97 -14.97 -8.75
N THR A 47 21.07 -14.91 -8.00
CA THR A 47 21.44 -15.99 -7.08
C THR A 47 20.54 -15.98 -5.84
N GLU A 48 20.47 -17.12 -5.17
CA GLU A 48 19.60 -17.37 -4.02
C GLU A 48 19.77 -16.35 -2.88
N GLN A 49 21.03 -16.00 -2.55
CA GLN A 49 21.34 -14.98 -1.56
C GLN A 49 20.84 -13.58 -1.97
N GLN A 50 20.90 -13.26 -3.26
CA GLN A 50 20.40 -11.99 -3.78
C GLN A 50 18.87 -11.94 -3.74
N ILE A 51 18.19 -13.07 -3.98
CA ILE A 51 16.74 -13.20 -3.85
C ILE A 51 16.32 -12.99 -2.39
N LEU A 52 16.97 -13.66 -1.43
CA LEU A 52 16.67 -13.48 0.00
C LEU A 52 16.86 -12.03 0.46
N LYS A 53 17.94 -11.37 0.03
CA LYS A 53 18.15 -9.93 0.29
C LYS A 53 17.07 -9.07 -0.36
N SER A 54 16.63 -9.42 -1.57
CA SER A 54 15.55 -8.72 -2.28
C SER A 54 14.20 -8.88 -1.57
N VAL A 55 13.90 -10.07 -1.02
CA VAL A 55 12.68 -10.32 -0.23
C VAL A 55 12.69 -9.50 1.05
N TRP A 56 13.83 -9.39 1.72
CA TRP A 56 13.95 -8.57 2.93
C TRP A 56 13.75 -7.07 2.66
N CYS A 57 14.19 -6.59 1.48
CA CYS A 57 13.98 -5.22 1.04
C CYS A 57 12.62 -4.99 0.36
N ALA A 58 11.84 -6.04 0.09
CA ALA A 58 10.57 -5.95 -0.64
C ALA A 58 9.55 -5.00 0.00
N PRO A 59 9.35 -4.99 1.33
CA PRO A 59 8.43 -4.04 1.97
C PRO A 59 8.84 -2.58 1.75
N LEU A 60 10.14 -2.32 1.67
CA LEU A 60 10.68 -0.97 1.46
C LEU A 60 10.57 -0.54 0.00
N THR A 61 10.85 -1.45 -0.94
CA THR A 61 10.75 -1.18 -2.38
C THR A 61 9.31 -1.10 -2.87
N PHE A 62 8.35 -1.65 -2.12
CA PHE A 62 6.92 -1.50 -2.40
C PHE A 62 6.37 -0.09 -2.13
N ILE A 63 6.96 0.65 -1.19
CA ILE A 63 6.52 2.00 -0.80
C ILE A 63 6.28 2.94 -1.99
N PRO A 64 7.23 3.14 -2.94
CA PRO A 64 7.00 4.03 -4.07
C PRO A 64 5.86 3.55 -4.99
N PHE A 65 5.67 2.24 -5.15
CA PHE A 65 4.55 1.70 -5.93
C PHE A 65 3.21 1.99 -5.26
N TYR A 66 3.15 1.88 -3.93
CA TYR A 66 1.96 2.22 -3.17
C TYR A 66 1.70 3.73 -3.14
N ALA A 67 2.74 4.55 -2.97
CA ALA A 67 2.60 6.01 -2.88
C ALA A 67 2.24 6.66 -4.22
N ALA A 68 2.74 6.14 -5.34
CA ALA A 68 2.59 6.77 -6.66
C ALA A 68 1.13 7.07 -7.05
N PRO A 69 0.16 6.14 -6.95
CA PRO A 69 -1.24 6.44 -7.24
C PRO A 69 -1.83 7.56 -6.38
N TRP A 70 -1.52 7.59 -5.08
CA TRP A 70 -1.99 8.65 -4.16
C TRP A 70 -1.45 10.02 -4.53
N VAL A 71 -0.14 10.07 -4.84
CA VAL A 71 0.52 11.31 -5.24
C VAL A 71 0.00 11.80 -6.59
N ILE A 72 -0.11 10.92 -7.59
CA ILE A 72 -0.63 11.28 -8.93
C ILE A 72 -2.07 11.78 -8.83
N TYR A 73 -2.93 11.08 -8.09
CA TYR A 73 -4.34 11.43 -7.96
C TYR A 73 -4.53 12.74 -7.20
N GLY A 74 -3.84 12.91 -6.06
CA GLY A 74 -3.91 14.15 -5.30
C GLY A 74 -3.33 15.35 -6.06
N LEU A 75 -2.25 15.14 -6.83
CA LEU A 75 -1.68 16.19 -7.67
C LEU A 75 -2.63 16.60 -8.81
N ALA A 76 -3.33 15.65 -9.43
CA ALA A 76 -4.36 15.94 -10.43
C ALA A 76 -5.49 16.81 -9.85
N HIS A 77 -5.94 16.54 -8.63
CA HIS A 77 -6.92 17.38 -7.92
C HIS A 77 -6.41 18.79 -7.65
N VAL A 78 -5.15 18.94 -7.24
CA VAL A 78 -4.53 20.26 -7.05
C VAL A 78 -4.47 21.04 -8.37
N PHE A 79 -4.10 20.39 -9.48
CA PHE A 79 -4.09 21.02 -10.81
C PHE A 79 -5.48 21.45 -11.29
N LEU A 80 -6.54 20.75 -10.87
CA LEU A 80 -7.93 21.11 -11.14
C LEU A 80 -8.47 22.19 -10.19
N GLY A 81 -7.62 22.78 -9.34
CA GLY A 81 -7.98 23.87 -8.43
C GLY A 81 -8.56 23.43 -7.08
N SER A 82 -8.54 22.12 -6.77
CA SER A 82 -9.06 21.58 -5.53
C SER A 82 -7.97 21.41 -4.48
N PHE A 83 -8.03 22.21 -3.41
CA PHE A 83 -7.15 22.05 -2.24
C PHE A 83 -7.36 20.72 -1.50
N ALA A 84 -8.46 20.00 -1.76
CA ALA A 84 -8.68 18.65 -1.27
C ALA A 84 -7.67 17.63 -1.83
N GLY A 85 -6.92 17.99 -2.88
CA GLY A 85 -5.84 17.15 -3.40
C GLY A 85 -4.67 16.95 -2.42
N PHE A 86 -4.36 17.93 -1.57
CA PHE A 86 -3.27 17.81 -0.59
C PHE A 86 -3.47 16.69 0.44
N PRO A 87 -4.59 16.60 1.18
CA PRO A 87 -4.81 15.49 2.10
C PRO A 87 -4.85 14.14 1.37
N MET A 88 -5.27 14.09 0.10
CA MET A 88 -5.17 12.88 -0.72
C MET A 88 -3.71 12.51 -1.07
N MET A 89 -2.85 13.48 -1.36
CA MET A 89 -1.42 13.22 -1.63
C MET A 89 -0.68 12.63 -0.44
N PHE A 90 -1.10 12.94 0.80
CA PHE A 90 -0.40 12.51 2.02
C PHE A 90 -1.14 11.43 2.81
N GLY A 91 -2.38 11.09 2.43
CA GLY A 91 -3.19 10.10 3.15
C GLY A 91 -2.55 8.72 3.28
N TRP A 92 -1.75 8.31 2.30
CA TRP A 92 -1.00 7.06 2.32
C TRP A 92 0.02 6.94 3.47
N LEU A 93 0.50 8.07 4.01
CA LEU A 93 1.44 8.09 5.14
C LEU A 93 0.84 7.50 6.42
N ALA A 94 -0.48 7.60 6.60
CA ALA A 94 -1.16 6.99 7.74
C ALA A 94 -1.16 5.45 7.67
N PHE A 95 -1.01 4.88 6.46
CA PHE A 95 -1.02 3.43 6.21
C PHE A 95 0.38 2.82 6.15
N LEU A 96 1.42 3.64 6.01
CA LEU A 96 2.82 3.22 5.97
C LEU A 96 3.20 2.26 7.11
N PRO A 97 2.87 2.54 8.39
CA PRO A 97 3.23 1.64 9.49
C PRO A 97 2.61 0.25 9.32
N TYR A 98 1.33 0.19 8.93
CA TYR A 98 0.61 -1.06 8.74
C TYR A 98 1.17 -1.85 7.55
N LEU A 99 1.47 -1.17 6.44
CA LEU A 99 2.08 -1.78 5.26
C LEU A 99 3.47 -2.35 5.54
N LEU A 100 4.28 -1.62 6.31
CA LEU A 100 5.62 -2.08 6.69
C LEU A 100 5.54 -3.30 7.61
N ILE A 101 4.70 -3.25 8.65
CA ILE A 101 4.55 -4.36 9.59
C ILE A 101 4.05 -5.60 8.84
N ALA A 102 2.95 -5.49 8.08
CA ALA A 102 2.41 -6.61 7.32
C ALA A 102 3.42 -7.12 6.29
N GLY A 103 4.10 -6.22 5.57
CA GLY A 103 5.14 -6.56 4.60
C GLY A 103 6.30 -7.33 5.21
N TYR A 104 6.83 -6.88 6.35
CA TYR A 104 7.93 -7.56 7.05
C TYR A 104 7.51 -8.89 7.67
N VAL A 105 6.28 -9.01 8.18
CA VAL A 105 5.74 -10.29 8.66
C VAL A 105 5.69 -11.29 7.50
N VAL A 106 5.15 -10.89 6.34
CA VAL A 106 5.07 -11.76 5.16
C VAL A 106 6.46 -12.10 4.62
N ALA A 107 7.37 -11.13 4.54
CA ALA A 107 8.75 -11.36 4.11
C ALA A 107 9.48 -12.34 5.06
N GLY A 108 9.33 -12.15 6.37
CA GLY A 108 9.88 -13.04 7.39
C GLY A 108 9.33 -14.46 7.28
N LEU A 109 8.00 -14.62 7.14
CA LEU A 109 7.36 -15.92 6.93
C LEU A 109 7.84 -16.59 5.64
N THR A 110 8.00 -15.83 4.56
CA THR A 110 8.50 -16.35 3.27
C THR A 110 9.92 -16.89 3.42
N VAL A 111 10.79 -16.14 4.10
CA VAL A 111 12.18 -16.56 4.37
C VAL A 111 12.22 -17.77 5.32
N ALA A 112 11.36 -17.79 6.35
CA ALA A 112 11.28 -18.89 7.29
C ALA A 112 10.85 -20.19 6.60
N LEU A 113 9.75 -20.14 5.83
CA LEU A 113 9.26 -21.27 5.03
C LEU A 113 10.32 -21.75 4.06
N TYR A 114 10.98 -20.82 3.35
CA TYR A 114 12.05 -21.15 2.43
C TYR A 114 13.16 -21.95 3.13
N ARG A 115 13.62 -21.48 4.28
CA ARG A 115 14.65 -22.17 5.08
C ARG A 115 14.16 -23.50 5.64
N THR A 116 12.89 -23.66 5.98
CA THR A 116 12.37 -24.92 6.53
C THR A 116 12.29 -26.03 5.48
N PHE A 117 12.00 -25.69 4.22
CA PHE A 117 11.79 -26.69 3.16
C PHE A 117 13.01 -26.91 2.25
N PHE A 118 13.89 -25.91 2.12
CA PHE A 118 14.99 -25.92 1.14
C PHE A 118 16.39 -25.80 1.77
N SER A 119 16.50 -25.67 3.09
CA SER A 119 17.78 -25.73 3.83
C SER A 119 17.89 -26.98 4.67
#